data_AF-A0A948YG06-F1
#
_entry.id   AF-A0A948YG06-F1
#
_cell.length_a   1.000
_cell.length_b   1.000
_cell.length_c   1.000
_cell.angle_alpha   90.00
_cell.angle_beta   90.00
_cell.angle_gamma   90.00
#
_symmetry.space_group_name_H-M   'P 1'
#
loop_
_entity.id
_entity.type
_entity.pdbx_description
1 polymer ?
#
loop_
_entity_poly.entity_id
_entity_poly.type
_entity_poly.pdbx_seq_one_letter_code
_entity_poly.pdbx_strand_id
1 'polypeptide(L)' 'MKKLNKLKGIEKPCGLHAIIGEDSPADIEALEKRYQENIRNSPIFDEMVKKFGKKKAEELLKEFKVVEKKD' A
#
# COMPACT_ATOMS: atom_id res chain seq x y z
N MET A 1 -22.17 -34.64 13.74
CA MET A 1 -21.29 -33.51 14.09
C MET A 1 -21.64 -32.33 13.18
N LYS A 2 -22.13 -31.22 13.74
CA LYS A 2 -22.35 -29.95 13.00
C LYS A 2 -20.96 -29.35 12.72
N LYS A 3 -20.64 -28.86 11.53
CA LYS A 3 -20.84 -27.48 11.01
C LYS A 3 -19.98 -27.41 9.72
N LEU A 4 -20.14 -26.55 8.73
CA LEU A 4 -21.17 -25.64 8.21
C LEU A 4 -20.45 -24.98 7.01
N ASN A 5 -21.13 -24.90 5.86
CA ASN A 5 -20.70 -24.22 4.63
C ASN A 5 -20.07 -22.83 4.85
N LYS A 6 -19.05 -22.48 4.06
CA LYS A 6 -19.10 -21.34 3.11
C LYS A 6 -17.80 -21.15 2.34
N LEU A 7 -17.86 -21.49 1.05
CA LEU A 7 -17.17 -20.72 0.02
C LEU A 7 -17.69 -19.28 0.10
N LYS A 8 -16.82 -18.35 0.47
CA LYS A 8 -16.93 -16.91 0.16
C LYS A 8 -15.54 -16.56 -0.36
N GLY A 9 -15.36 -16.40 -1.67
CA GLY A 9 -15.83 -15.19 -2.32
C GLY A 9 -15.11 -14.01 -1.66
N ILE A 10 -13.78 -13.96 -1.77
CA ILE A 10 -13.03 -12.76 -1.42
C ILE A 10 -13.26 -11.81 -2.58
N GLU A 11 -14.36 -11.09 -2.46
CA GLU A 11 -14.67 -9.86 -3.19
C GLU A 11 -13.40 -9.02 -3.24
N LYS A 12 -12.97 -8.59 -4.43
CA LYS A 12 -11.85 -7.66 -4.59
C LYS A 12 -12.15 -6.43 -3.72
N PRO A 13 -11.38 -6.15 -2.66
CA PRO A 13 -11.58 -4.91 -1.93
C PRO A 13 -11.16 -3.77 -2.85
N CYS A 14 -12.13 -3.01 -3.36
CA CYS A 14 -11.87 -1.68 -3.88
C CYS A 14 -11.56 -0.79 -2.67
N GLY A 15 -10.42 -0.12 -2.71
CA GLY A 15 -9.87 0.63 -1.57
C GLY A 15 -8.88 -0.21 -0.78
N LEU A 16 -7.58 0.08 -0.96
CA LEU A 16 -6.48 -0.47 -0.17
C LEU A 16 -6.75 -0.23 1.33
N HIS A 17 -7.21 -1.27 2.02
CA HIS A 17 -7.11 -1.37 3.47
C HIS A 17 -6.06 -2.44 3.72
N ALA A 18 -4.83 -2.02 4.03
CA ALA A 18 -3.82 -2.94 4.52
C ALA A 18 -4.21 -3.31 5.96
N ILE A 19 -4.88 -4.45 6.13
CA ILE A 19 -5.06 -5.09 7.43
C ILE A 19 -3.79 -5.89 7.66
N ILE A 20 -2.82 -5.28 8.35
CA ILE A 20 -1.52 -5.85 8.69
C ILE A 20 -1.71 -6.68 9.97
N GLY A 21 -1.56 -8.00 9.88
CA GLY A 21 -1.28 -8.86 11.03
C GLY A 21 0.18 -8.68 11.47
N GLU A 22 0.68 -9.42 12.46
CA GLU A 22 2.11 -9.41 12.84
C GLU A 22 3.00 -9.76 11.62
N ASP A 23 3.36 -8.75 10.84
CA ASP A 23 4.15 -8.87 9.63
C ASP A 23 5.63 -8.76 9.99
N SER A 24 6.45 -9.64 9.42
CA SER A 24 7.90 -9.59 9.60
C SER A 24 8.45 -8.28 9.03
N PRO A 25 9.57 -7.72 9.55
CA PRO A 25 10.19 -6.53 8.97
C PRO A 25 10.44 -6.62 7.44
N ALA A 26 10.66 -7.83 6.92
CA ALA A 26 10.80 -8.09 5.48
C ALA A 26 9.49 -7.88 4.70
N ASP A 27 8.36 -8.21 5.31
CA ASP A 27 7.03 -8.05 4.71
C ASP A 27 6.62 -6.58 4.67
N ILE A 28 7.02 -5.79 5.66
CA ILE A 28 6.81 -4.33 5.70
C ILE A 28 7.60 -3.64 4.59
N GLU A 29 8.86 -4.02 4.38
CA GLU A 29 9.67 -3.44 3.29
C GLU A 29 9.08 -3.78 1.91
N ALA A 30 8.62 -5.03 1.72
CA ALA A 30 7.97 -5.44 0.49
C ALA A 30 6.65 -4.69 0.26
N LEU A 31 5.87 -4.47 1.32
CA LEU A 31 4.62 -3.71 1.27
C LEU A 31 4.88 -2.24 0.93
N GLU A 32 5.90 -1.63 1.53
CA GLU A 32 6.30 -0.26 1.26
C GLU A 32 6.71 -0.08 -0.21
N LYS A 33 7.54 -0.97 -0.75
CA LYS A 33 7.94 -0.93 -2.17
C LYS A 33 6.73 -1.00 -3.08
N ARG A 34 5.84 -1.96 -2.84
CA ARG A 34 4.62 -2.12 -3.64
C ARG A 34 3.71 -0.89 -3.55
N TYR A 35 3.63 -0.28 -2.37
CA TYR A 35 2.84 0.93 -2.17
C TYR A 35 3.43 2.13 -2.94
N GLN A 36 4.75 2.34 -2.88
CA GLN A 36 5.43 3.38 -3.63
C GLN A 36 5.31 3.17 -5.14
N GLU A 37 5.41 1.92 -5.64
CA GLU A 37 5.18 1.58 -7.04
C GLU A 37 3.76 1.88 -7.50
N ASN A 38 2.75 1.58 -6.67
CA ASN A 38 1.37 1.92 -6.97
C ASN A 38 1.19 3.44 -7.07
N ILE A 39 1.83 4.22 -6.19
CA ILE A 39 1.77 5.68 -6.25
C ILE A 39 2.47 6.19 -7.52
N ARG A 40 3.64 5.66 -7.93
CA ARG A 40 4.30 6.07 -9.19
C ARG A 40 3.39 5.93 -10.40
N ASN A 41 2.54 4.91 -10.42
CA ASN A 41 1.61 4.64 -11.51
C ASN A 41 0.23 5.32 -11.32
N SER A 42 0.10 6.20 -10.31
CA SER A 42 -1.16 6.88 -10.00
C SER A 42 -1.20 8.30 -10.58
N PRO A 43 -2.41 8.82 -10.86
CA PRO A 43 -2.58 10.21 -11.30
C PRO A 43 -2.01 11.26 -10.32
N ILE A 44 -1.94 10.91 -9.03
CA ILE A 44 -1.39 11.79 -7.99
C ILE A 44 0.10 12.03 -8.23
N PHE A 45 0.84 11.00 -8.66
CA PHE A 45 2.26 11.17 -8.97
C PHE A 45 2.47 12.02 -10.23
N ASP A 46 1.62 11.88 -11.24
CA ASP A 46 1.64 12.76 -12.41
C ASP A 46 1.40 14.22 -12.03
N GLU A 47 0.45 14.48 -11.11
CA GLU A 47 0.23 15.82 -10.57
C GLU A 47 1.43 16.34 -9.78
N MET A 48 2.08 15.49 -8.97
CA MET A 48 3.30 15.84 -8.26
C MET A 48 4.45 16.18 -9.22
N VAL A 49 4.63 15.40 -10.29
CA VAL A 49 5.62 15.67 -11.34
C VAL A 49 5.30 16.99 -12.05
N LYS A 50 4.04 17.25 -12.36
CA LYS A 50 3.62 18.52 -13.00
C LYS A 50 3.87 19.73 -12.10
N LYS A 51 3.66 19.60 -10.79
CA LYS A 51 3.77 20.70 -9.83
C LYS A 51 5.20 20.96 -9.34
N PHE A 52 6.00 19.91 -9.18
CA PHE A 52 7.31 19.99 -8.52
C PHE A 52 8.48 19.49 -9.39
N GLY A 53 8.19 18.87 -10.53
CA GLY A 53 9.18 18.20 -11.37
C GLY A 53 9.51 16.79 -10.89
N LYS A 54 10.02 15.97 -11.82
CA LYS A 54 10.27 14.53 -11.60
C LYS A 54 11.18 14.25 -10.39
N LYS A 55 12.25 15.04 -10.23
CA LYS A 55 13.21 14.84 -9.13
C LYS A 55 12.56 15.02 -7.75
N LYS A 56 11.77 16.08 -7.58
CA LYS A 56 11.12 16.39 -6.31
C LYS A 56 9.93 15.47 -6.02
N ALA A 57 9.23 15.01 -7.05
CA ALA A 57 8.19 13.98 -6.91
C ALA A 57 8.78 12.64 -6.40
N GLU A 58 9.95 12.22 -6.90
CA GLU A 58 10.64 11.02 -6.40
C GLU A 58 11.16 11.21 -4.96
N GLU A 59 11.59 12.40 -4.57
CA GLU A 59 11.97 12.69 -3.18
C GLU A 59 10.76 12.59 -2.25
N LEU A 60 9.62 13.16 -2.65
CA LEU A 60 8.37 13.05 -1.88
C LEU A 60 7.89 11.60 -1.77
N LEU A 61 8.05 10.80 -2.82
CA LEU A 61 7.66 9.40 -2.81
C LEU A 61 8.40 8.58 -1.74
N LYS A 62 9.66 8.91 -1.44
CA LYS A 62 10.46 8.23 -0.40
C LYS A 62 9.95 8.48 1.03
N GLU A 63 9.13 9.51 1.22
CA GLU A 63 8.48 9.78 2.51
C GLU A 63 7.23 8.92 2.73
N PHE A 64 6.74 8.21 1.71
CA PHE A 64 5.64 7.26 1.84
C PHE A 64 6.16 5.94 2.42
N LYS A 65 6.29 5.93 3.74
CA LYS A 65 6.76 4.78 4.52
C LYS A 65 5.61 4.11 5.26
N VAL A 66 5.70 2.78 5.41
CA VAL A 66 4.77 2.04 6.25
C VAL A 66 5.24 2.18 7.70
N VAL A 67 4.41 2.78 8.55
CA VAL A 67 4.68 2.88 9.98
C VAL A 67 3.85 1.84 10.73
N GLU A 68 4.51 0.99 11.52
CA GLU A 68 3.82 0.16 12.50
C GLU A 68 3.18 1.08 13.54
N LYS A 69 1.86 1.00 13.70
CA LYS A 69 1.22 1.62 14.87
C LYS A 69 1.64 0.82 16.09
N LYS A 70 2.46 1.42 16.96
CA LYS A 70 2.56 0.99 18.36
C LYS A 70 1.39 1.64 19.10
N ASP A 71 0.36 0.85 19.38
CA ASP A 71 -0.69 1.18 20.35
C ASP A 71 -0.12 1.24 21.78
#